data_AF-A0A6A6B2Y3-F1
#
_entry.id   AF-A0A6A6B2Y3-F1
#
_cell.length_a   1.000
_cell.length_b   1.000
_cell.length_c   1.000
_cell.angle_alpha   90.00
_cell.angle_beta   90.00
_cell.angle_gamma   90.00
#
_symmetry.space_group_name_H-M   'P 1'
#
loop_
_entity.id
_entity.type
_entity.pdbx_description
1 polymer ?
#
loop_
_entity_poly.entity_id
_entity_poly.type
_entity_poly.pdbx_seq_one_letter_code
_entity_poly.pdbx_strand_id
1 'polypeptide(L)'
;PVAAACGPSTANITCIHRYGSVLPPSFSRNPDPNVGYSGTLVSDDASWAALVPTADFVVFDKERGLALLGAAPRITHSYIPLLNVIHEAPIYVAGLNKLFATQDGPPGNLSNIVIDLNNDPPTVEAFVTDPPVYQPTGGVLHDGYIYWAVQGNADANSNVSLPDGTPLQQRPGIVRVDPATYRAEWLLNNYHGFAFGGLNDLAVDSVGDIWFTDSDYAWGLGLSPSAPANQLATYRFRPSTGEVQVADATLQHPNGIAFARDGKTLYVTDSGLETVGAPGTENRGAGDFYAYPIRIEFSSTNARNIYAWDVTRPDGASGVPVLAGKRNIFQSLEGSPDGLKVAANGYLVVGSGLSNGVDILDPRGALIARVQTNHPVENIAFAGDDLKTLYLVGIGGVTKVEWDLQGPD
;
A
#
# COMPACT_ATOMS: atom_id res chain seq x y z
N PRO A 1 19.80 -27.07 -8.40
CA PRO A 1 18.42 -26.59 -8.20
C PRO A 1 18.45 -25.09 -7.94
N VAL A 2 17.66 -24.32 -8.69
CA VAL A 2 17.44 -22.88 -8.49
C VAL A 2 16.60 -22.62 -7.24
N ALA A 3 15.65 -23.50 -6.94
CA ALA A 3 14.78 -23.40 -5.77
C ALA A 3 14.89 -24.66 -4.89
N ALA A 4 14.63 -24.52 -3.59
CA ALA A 4 14.55 -25.66 -2.67
C ALA A 4 13.57 -25.38 -1.54
N ALA A 5 12.81 -26.40 -1.11
CA ALA A 5 12.04 -26.31 0.11
C ALA A 5 12.98 -26.04 1.32
N CYS A 6 12.55 -25.21 2.25
CA CYS A 6 13.34 -24.85 3.42
C CYS A 6 12.44 -24.48 4.61
N GLY A 7 13.04 -24.21 5.77
CA GLY A 7 12.30 -23.72 6.94
C GLY A 7 11.35 -24.74 7.58
N PRO A 8 10.46 -24.27 8.48
CA PRO A 8 9.43 -25.08 9.12
C PRO A 8 8.40 -25.60 8.12
N SER A 9 7.81 -26.77 8.42
CA SER A 9 6.77 -27.39 7.58
C SER A 9 5.35 -26.86 7.86
N THR A 10 5.20 -25.79 8.65
CA THR A 10 3.88 -25.19 8.96
C THR A 10 3.34 -24.35 7.81
N ALA A 11 4.18 -24.03 6.84
CA ALA A 11 3.85 -23.33 5.60
C ALA A 11 4.74 -23.85 4.46
N ASN A 12 4.33 -23.63 3.21
CA ASN A 12 5.13 -23.93 2.04
C ASN A 12 6.19 -22.84 1.86
N ILE A 13 7.42 -23.12 2.29
CA ILE A 13 8.52 -22.15 2.20
C ILE A 13 9.54 -22.62 1.16
N THR A 14 9.80 -21.76 0.18
CA THR A 14 10.73 -22.03 -0.93
C THR A 14 11.89 -21.05 -0.87
N CYS A 15 13.11 -21.55 -0.67
CA CYS A 15 14.33 -20.75 -0.74
C CYS A 15 14.86 -20.70 -2.17
N ILE A 16 15.16 -19.49 -2.65
CA ILE A 16 15.78 -19.25 -3.96
C ILE A 16 17.29 -19.18 -3.80
N HIS A 17 18.00 -19.98 -4.58
CA HIS A 17 19.46 -19.98 -4.59
C HIS A 17 20.02 -18.70 -5.23
N ARG A 18 20.97 -18.05 -4.55
CA ARG A 18 21.64 -16.82 -5.01
C ARG A 18 20.65 -15.73 -5.46
N TYR A 19 19.59 -15.50 -4.68
CA TYR A 19 18.57 -14.48 -4.95
C TYR A 19 17.88 -14.63 -6.33
N GLY A 20 18.02 -15.78 -6.99
CA GLY A 20 17.53 -15.98 -8.37
C GLY A 20 18.37 -15.26 -9.42
N SER A 21 19.54 -14.72 -9.06
CA SER A 21 20.41 -13.97 -9.97
C SER A 21 21.09 -14.84 -11.02
N VAL A 22 21.08 -16.16 -10.86
CA VAL A 22 21.66 -17.12 -11.82
C VAL A 22 20.64 -18.20 -12.13
N LEU A 23 19.90 -17.98 -13.22
CA LEU A 23 18.99 -18.97 -13.81
C LEU A 23 19.65 -19.66 -15.01
N PRO A 24 19.28 -20.91 -15.33
CA PRO A 24 19.61 -21.55 -16.60
C PRO A 24 19.22 -20.66 -17.79
N PRO A 25 20.00 -20.58 -18.88
CA PRO A 25 19.72 -19.68 -20.01
C PRO A 25 18.35 -19.82 -20.69
N SER A 26 17.63 -20.92 -20.46
CA SER A 26 16.26 -21.16 -20.97
C SER A 26 15.17 -20.40 -20.22
N PHE A 27 15.52 -19.62 -19.20
CA PHE A 27 14.53 -18.89 -18.41
C PHE A 27 13.81 -17.82 -19.23
N SER A 28 12.54 -17.59 -18.91
CA SER A 28 11.79 -16.46 -19.47
C SER A 28 10.66 -16.05 -18.52
N ARG A 29 10.23 -14.80 -18.61
CA ARG A 29 9.03 -14.30 -17.95
C ARG A 29 8.32 -13.36 -18.91
N ASN A 30 7.02 -13.53 -19.08
CA ASN A 30 6.21 -12.60 -19.85
C ASN A 30 6.19 -11.25 -19.11
N PRO A 31 6.54 -10.12 -19.76
CA PRO A 31 6.52 -8.81 -19.13
C PRO A 31 5.10 -8.24 -18.91
N ASP A 32 4.06 -8.99 -19.25
CA ASP A 32 2.68 -8.68 -18.88
C ASP A 32 2.55 -8.54 -17.35
N PRO A 33 1.98 -7.43 -16.83
CA PRO A 33 1.82 -7.20 -15.40
C PRO A 33 1.03 -8.29 -14.67
N ASN A 34 0.20 -9.07 -15.37
CA ASN A 34 -0.54 -10.18 -14.79
C ASN A 34 0.31 -11.43 -14.54
N VAL A 35 1.50 -11.49 -15.13
CA VAL A 35 2.39 -12.63 -14.98
C VAL A 35 3.34 -12.37 -13.82
N GLY A 36 2.96 -12.91 -12.67
CA GLY A 36 3.74 -12.87 -11.44
C GLY A 36 5.09 -13.61 -11.50
N TYR A 37 5.83 -13.57 -10.41
CA TYR A 37 7.22 -13.98 -10.25
C TYR A 37 7.27 -15.50 -10.28
N SER A 38 6.30 -16.11 -9.62
CA SER A 38 5.94 -17.52 -9.77
C SER A 38 5.70 -17.94 -11.22
N GLY A 39 5.25 -17.03 -12.09
CA GLY A 39 5.04 -17.25 -13.52
C GLY A 39 6.33 -17.28 -14.35
N THR A 40 7.50 -17.08 -13.75
CA THR A 40 8.78 -17.29 -14.44
C THR A 40 8.92 -18.75 -14.88
N LEU A 41 9.29 -18.98 -16.13
CA LEU A 41 9.59 -20.30 -16.66
C LEU A 41 11.08 -20.57 -16.53
N VAL A 42 11.45 -21.71 -15.95
CA VAL A 42 12.85 -22.16 -15.80
C VAL A 42 12.94 -23.62 -16.25
N SER A 43 12.77 -23.85 -17.55
CA SER A 43 12.55 -25.20 -18.12
C SER A 43 13.65 -26.21 -17.82
N ASP A 44 14.91 -25.77 -17.72
CA ASP A 44 16.04 -26.67 -17.42
C ASP A 44 16.22 -26.97 -15.92
N ASP A 45 15.39 -26.40 -15.04
CA ASP A 45 15.42 -26.69 -13.61
C ASP A 45 13.99 -26.85 -13.05
N ALA A 46 13.55 -28.11 -12.98
CA ALA A 46 12.23 -28.49 -12.50
C ALA A 46 11.91 -28.02 -11.06
N SER A 47 12.92 -27.66 -10.26
CA SER A 47 12.69 -27.16 -8.91
C SER A 47 11.86 -25.89 -8.89
N TRP A 48 11.94 -25.05 -9.93
CA TRP A 48 11.16 -23.82 -10.01
C TRP A 48 9.66 -24.12 -10.11
N ALA A 49 9.25 -24.83 -11.17
CA ALA A 49 7.85 -25.14 -11.45
C ALA A 49 7.22 -25.99 -10.33
N ALA A 50 8.03 -26.76 -9.60
CA ALA A 50 7.55 -27.59 -8.50
C ALA A 50 7.34 -26.83 -7.18
N LEU A 51 8.06 -25.73 -6.94
CA LEU A 51 8.15 -25.13 -5.60
C LEU A 51 7.74 -23.65 -5.53
N VAL A 52 8.04 -22.84 -6.54
CA VAL A 52 7.80 -21.38 -6.48
C VAL A 52 6.32 -21.04 -6.65
N PRO A 53 5.57 -21.62 -7.61
CA PRO A 53 4.16 -21.28 -7.81
C PRO A 53 3.22 -21.62 -6.65
N THR A 54 3.62 -22.55 -5.79
CA THR A 54 2.81 -23.04 -4.66
C THR A 54 3.38 -22.65 -3.30
N ALA A 55 4.43 -21.82 -3.27
CA ALA A 55 5.00 -21.36 -2.01
C ALA A 55 4.07 -20.33 -1.35
N ASP A 56 3.92 -20.43 -0.04
CA ASP A 56 3.36 -19.34 0.78
C ASP A 56 4.41 -18.23 0.95
N PHE A 57 5.66 -18.64 1.15
CA PHE A 57 6.80 -17.75 1.34
C PHE A 57 7.93 -18.10 0.38
N VAL A 58 8.40 -17.12 -0.38
CA VAL A 58 9.60 -17.22 -1.21
C VAL A 58 10.74 -16.49 -0.53
N VAL A 59 11.79 -17.19 -0.13
CA VAL A 59 12.91 -16.63 0.65
C VAL A 59 14.14 -16.47 -0.24
N PHE A 60 14.68 -15.25 -0.31
CA PHE A 60 15.84 -14.91 -1.14
C PHE A 60 17.14 -14.88 -0.33
N ASP A 61 17.07 -14.38 0.90
CA ASP A 61 18.12 -14.51 1.90
C ASP A 61 17.70 -15.55 2.93
N LYS A 62 18.29 -16.75 2.86
CA LYS A 62 17.87 -17.89 3.69
C LYS A 62 17.99 -17.63 5.19
N GLU A 63 19.09 -17.01 5.63
CA GLU A 63 19.31 -16.80 7.06
C GLU A 63 18.34 -15.75 7.60
N ARG A 64 18.30 -14.58 6.94
CA ARG A 64 17.45 -13.46 7.37
C ARG A 64 15.96 -13.75 7.17
N GLY A 65 15.59 -14.46 6.10
CA GLY A 65 14.22 -14.86 5.80
C GLY A 65 13.69 -15.94 6.74
N LEU A 66 14.49 -16.94 7.12
CA LEU A 66 14.02 -17.91 8.13
C LEU A 66 13.94 -17.29 9.52
N ALA A 67 14.82 -16.34 9.85
CA ALA A 67 14.74 -15.61 11.12
C ALA A 67 13.46 -14.77 11.24
N LEU A 68 13.02 -14.09 10.17
CA LEU A 68 11.78 -13.29 10.22
C LEU A 68 10.51 -14.14 10.19
N LEU A 69 10.55 -15.31 9.56
CA LEU A 69 9.41 -16.23 9.54
C LEU A 69 9.20 -16.94 10.88
N GLY A 70 10.29 -17.21 11.60
CA GLY A 70 10.23 -17.87 12.90
C GLY A 70 10.06 -19.38 12.81
N ALA A 71 9.73 -20.01 13.94
CA ALA A 71 9.67 -21.47 14.07
C ALA A 71 8.38 -22.11 13.51
N ALA A 72 7.31 -21.33 13.36
CA ALA A 72 6.00 -21.82 12.95
C ALA A 72 5.17 -20.74 12.23
N PRO A 73 5.65 -20.17 11.11
CA PRO A 73 4.88 -19.21 10.34
C PRO A 73 3.57 -19.82 9.84
N ARG A 74 2.53 -18.99 9.72
CA ARG A 74 1.22 -19.36 9.17
C ARG A 74 0.73 -18.29 8.21
N ILE A 75 -0.02 -18.73 7.21
CA ILE A 75 -0.74 -17.88 6.27
C ILE A 75 -2.18 -18.40 6.14
N THR A 76 -3.13 -17.48 6.15
CA THR A 76 -4.54 -17.77 5.93
C THR A 76 -5.06 -16.86 4.84
N HIS A 77 -5.24 -17.42 3.65
CA HIS A 77 -5.80 -16.73 2.50
C HIS A 77 -7.31 -16.57 2.64
N SER A 78 -7.86 -15.55 1.98
CA SER A 78 -9.31 -15.28 1.97
C SER A 78 -9.89 -15.31 3.39
N TYR A 79 -9.16 -14.72 4.33
CA TYR A 79 -9.42 -14.84 5.77
C TYR A 79 -10.81 -14.33 6.14
N ILE A 80 -11.30 -13.33 5.40
CA ILE A 80 -12.56 -12.66 5.66
C ILE A 80 -13.28 -12.46 4.31
N PRO A 81 -14.58 -12.78 4.21
CA PRO A 81 -15.35 -12.51 3.01
C PRO A 81 -15.54 -11.01 2.83
N LEU A 82 -15.03 -10.47 1.73
CA LEU A 82 -15.21 -9.08 1.33
C LEU A 82 -15.73 -8.98 -0.11
N LEU A 83 -16.16 -7.78 -0.50
CA LEU A 83 -16.55 -7.50 -1.88
C LEU A 83 -15.33 -7.62 -2.80
N ASN A 84 -15.51 -8.00 -4.06
CA ASN A 84 -14.42 -7.99 -5.02
C ASN A 84 -14.14 -6.57 -5.54
N VAL A 85 -13.54 -5.74 -4.71
CA VAL A 85 -13.19 -4.34 -4.94
C VAL A 85 -11.83 -4.02 -4.34
N ILE A 86 -11.26 -2.85 -4.65
CA ILE A 86 -10.05 -2.36 -4.00
C ILE A 86 -10.34 -2.21 -2.51
N HIS A 87 -9.42 -2.71 -1.68
CA HIS A 87 -9.41 -2.41 -0.26
C HIS A 87 -8.11 -1.74 0.15
N GLU A 88 -8.24 -0.65 0.88
CA GLU A 88 -7.17 0.29 1.13
C GLU A 88 -7.19 0.81 2.57
N ALA A 89 -6.16 1.59 2.92
CA ALA A 89 -6.01 2.23 4.22
C ALA A 89 -6.26 1.31 5.45
N PRO A 90 -5.71 0.08 5.51
CA PRO A 90 -5.87 -0.78 6.67
C PRO A 90 -5.15 -0.17 7.89
N ILE A 91 -5.90 0.21 8.93
CA ILE A 91 -5.38 0.78 10.18
C ILE A 91 -5.83 -0.05 11.37
N TYR A 92 -4.88 -0.66 12.07
CA TYR A 92 -5.17 -1.41 13.30
C TYR A 92 -5.24 -0.46 14.49
N VAL A 93 -6.33 -0.54 15.26
CA VAL A 93 -6.53 0.21 16.49
C VAL A 93 -6.54 -0.77 17.66
N ALA A 94 -5.37 -0.93 18.30
CA ALA A 94 -5.15 -1.93 19.35
C ALA A 94 -6.16 -1.85 20.50
N GLY A 95 -6.47 -0.64 20.98
CA GLY A 95 -7.42 -0.43 22.08
C GLY A 95 -8.86 -0.89 21.78
N LEU A 96 -9.22 -1.04 20.50
CA LEU A 96 -10.51 -1.58 20.07
C LEU A 96 -10.40 -3.02 19.56
N ASN A 97 -9.17 -3.47 19.28
CA ASN A 97 -8.87 -4.69 18.54
C ASN A 97 -9.64 -4.75 17.20
N LYS A 98 -9.56 -3.67 16.44
CA LYS A 98 -10.27 -3.49 15.16
C LYS A 98 -9.31 -3.07 14.06
N LEU A 99 -9.56 -3.55 12.84
CA LEU A 99 -8.91 -3.08 11.63
C LEU A 99 -9.89 -2.23 10.82
N PHE A 100 -9.56 -0.98 10.58
CA PHE A 100 -10.32 -0.07 9.72
C PHE A 100 -9.76 -0.14 8.31
N ALA A 101 -10.60 -0.16 7.29
CA ALA A 101 -10.19 -0.15 5.89
C ALA A 101 -11.29 0.48 5.03
N THR A 102 -11.01 0.65 3.74
CA THR A 102 -11.97 1.22 2.78
C THR A 102 -12.26 0.25 1.65
N GLN A 103 -13.41 0.40 1.00
CA GLN A 103 -13.83 -0.34 -0.18
C GLN A 103 -14.05 0.64 -1.35
N ASP A 104 -13.08 0.71 -2.26
CA ASP A 104 -13.10 1.66 -3.37
C ASP A 104 -13.66 1.05 -4.66
N GLY A 105 -14.50 1.83 -5.33
CA GLY A 105 -15.13 1.46 -6.60
C GLY A 105 -16.41 0.61 -6.47
N PRO A 106 -17.22 0.48 -7.52
CA PRO A 106 -18.39 -0.41 -7.53
C PRO A 106 -18.01 -1.90 -7.43
N PRO A 107 -18.77 -2.75 -6.71
CA PRO A 107 -19.98 -2.45 -5.94
C PRO A 107 -19.74 -1.89 -4.52
N GLY A 108 -18.49 -1.65 -4.12
CA GLY A 108 -18.11 -1.15 -2.78
C GLY A 108 -18.73 0.19 -2.42
N ASN A 109 -19.12 0.98 -3.43
CA ASN A 109 -19.89 2.22 -3.24
C ASN A 109 -19.26 3.19 -2.22
N LEU A 110 -17.92 3.17 -2.18
CA LEU A 110 -17.08 4.06 -1.36
C LEU A 110 -17.24 3.86 0.15
N SER A 111 -17.63 2.66 0.60
CA SER A 111 -17.82 2.37 2.03
C SER A 111 -16.49 2.32 2.78
N ASN A 112 -16.47 2.89 3.98
CA ASN A 112 -15.48 2.53 4.98
C ASN A 112 -15.98 1.30 5.73
N ILE A 113 -15.09 0.36 6.00
CA ILE A 113 -15.38 -0.86 6.75
C ILE A 113 -14.53 -0.96 8.00
N VAL A 114 -15.10 -1.59 9.01
CA VAL A 114 -14.39 -2.00 10.21
C VAL A 114 -14.49 -3.51 10.32
N ILE A 115 -13.33 -4.12 10.53
CA ILE A 115 -13.16 -5.54 10.75
C ILE A 115 -12.92 -5.73 12.25
N ASP A 116 -13.90 -6.33 12.92
CA ASP A 116 -13.86 -6.58 14.35
C ASP A 116 -13.15 -7.91 14.64
N LEU A 117 -11.92 -7.81 15.17
CA LEU A 117 -11.05 -8.96 15.45
C LEU A 117 -11.34 -9.58 16.83
N ASN A 118 -12.38 -9.12 17.54
CA ASN A 118 -12.85 -9.74 18.79
C ASN A 118 -13.70 -10.99 18.56
N ASN A 119 -14.04 -11.31 17.31
CA ASN A 119 -14.78 -12.49 16.90
C ASN A 119 -13.89 -13.44 16.08
N ASP A 120 -14.19 -14.75 16.11
CA ASP A 120 -13.55 -15.76 15.25
C ASP A 120 -14.63 -16.61 14.55
N PRO A 121 -14.82 -16.46 13.22
CA PRO A 121 -14.13 -15.52 12.33
C PRO A 121 -14.48 -14.05 12.64
N PRO A 122 -13.61 -13.08 12.26
CA PRO A 122 -13.91 -11.66 12.39
C PRO A 122 -15.19 -11.23 11.68
N THR A 123 -15.85 -10.21 12.20
CA THR A 123 -17.05 -9.62 11.58
C THR A 123 -16.68 -8.34 10.83
N VAL A 124 -17.37 -8.04 9.74
CA VAL A 124 -17.15 -6.83 8.93
C VAL A 124 -18.42 -6.00 8.93
N GLU A 125 -18.27 -4.71 9.20
CA GLU A 125 -19.38 -3.75 9.18
C GLU A 125 -18.96 -2.49 8.41
N ALA A 126 -19.85 -1.97 7.58
CA ALA A 126 -19.67 -0.65 6.98
C ALA A 126 -20.03 0.44 7.99
N PHE A 127 -19.31 1.56 7.96
CA PHE A 127 -19.60 2.73 8.77
C PHE A 127 -19.41 4.03 8.00
N VAL A 128 -19.98 5.10 8.54
CA VAL A 128 -19.85 6.46 8.00
C VAL A 128 -19.40 7.36 9.14
N THR A 129 -18.42 8.21 8.86
CA THR A 129 -17.93 9.20 9.82
C THR A 129 -18.89 10.38 9.95
N ASP A 130 -18.67 11.24 10.95
CA ASP A 130 -19.40 12.50 11.12
C ASP A 130 -18.41 13.69 11.24
N PRO A 131 -18.28 14.53 10.20
CA PRO A 131 -19.00 14.47 8.92
C PRO A 131 -18.58 13.26 8.07
N PRO A 132 -19.39 12.87 7.06
CA PRO A 132 -19.05 11.76 6.18
C PRO A 132 -17.75 11.99 5.40
N VAL A 133 -16.91 10.96 5.36
CA VAL A 133 -15.65 10.91 4.61
C VAL A 133 -15.65 9.62 3.80
N TYR A 134 -15.30 9.74 2.52
CA TYR A 134 -15.32 8.63 1.57
C TYR A 134 -13.96 8.53 0.88
N GLN A 135 -13.57 7.32 0.49
CA GLN A 135 -12.35 7.05 -0.28
C GLN A 135 -11.03 7.44 0.40
N PRO A 136 -10.81 7.10 1.69
CA PRO A 136 -9.46 7.08 2.19
C PRO A 136 -8.69 5.89 1.59
N THR A 137 -7.52 6.17 1.03
CA THR A 137 -6.68 5.17 0.36
C THR A 137 -5.45 4.79 1.19
N GLY A 138 -5.01 5.69 2.07
CA GLY A 138 -3.89 5.45 2.96
C GLY A 138 -4.06 6.14 4.30
N GLY A 139 -3.19 5.83 5.24
CA GLY A 139 -3.32 6.36 6.58
C GLY A 139 -2.38 5.78 7.63
N VAL A 140 -2.46 6.38 8.82
CA VAL A 140 -1.70 5.96 9.99
C VAL A 140 -2.52 6.19 11.27
N LEU A 141 -2.32 5.35 12.27
CA LEU A 141 -2.76 5.64 13.64
C LEU A 141 -1.72 6.54 14.31
N HIS A 142 -2.12 7.71 14.79
CA HIS A 142 -1.24 8.64 15.50
C HIS A 142 -2.00 9.34 16.62
N ASP A 143 -1.40 9.43 17.80
CA ASP A 143 -2.00 10.05 18.99
C ASP A 143 -3.42 9.56 19.32
N GLY A 144 -3.71 8.29 19.03
CA GLY A 144 -5.01 7.66 19.25
C GLY A 144 -6.07 7.95 18.20
N TYR A 145 -5.73 8.71 17.15
CA TYR A 145 -6.61 9.04 16.03
C TYR A 145 -6.12 8.40 14.74
N ILE A 146 -7.06 8.05 13.88
CA ILE A 146 -6.75 7.65 12.51
C ILE A 146 -6.54 8.92 11.69
N TYR A 147 -5.41 9.02 11.01
CA TYR A 147 -5.16 10.05 10.00
C TYR A 147 -5.27 9.38 8.64
N TRP A 148 -6.14 9.90 7.78
CA TRP A 148 -6.36 9.37 6.44
C TRP A 148 -5.96 10.35 5.36
N ALA A 149 -5.29 9.81 4.34
CA ALA A 149 -5.16 10.42 3.03
C ALA A 149 -6.43 10.10 2.24
N VAL A 150 -7.18 11.13 1.88
CA VAL A 150 -8.46 11.02 1.18
C VAL A 150 -8.25 11.38 -0.29
N GLN A 151 -8.56 10.43 -1.16
CA GLN A 151 -8.46 10.60 -2.60
C GLN A 151 -9.67 11.33 -3.19
N GLY A 152 -10.87 11.12 -2.61
CA GLY A 152 -12.15 11.43 -3.27
C GLY A 152 -12.34 12.89 -3.65
N ASN A 153 -12.59 13.14 -4.94
CA ASN A 153 -12.90 14.45 -5.51
C ASN A 153 -14.27 14.42 -6.18
N ALA A 154 -15.29 14.91 -5.49
CA ALA A 154 -16.59 15.14 -6.09
C ALA A 154 -16.98 16.61 -5.89
N ASP A 155 -17.11 17.33 -7.01
CA ASP A 155 -17.64 18.69 -7.01
C ASP A 155 -18.99 18.77 -7.69
N ALA A 156 -19.48 19.98 -7.94
CA ALA A 156 -20.79 20.21 -8.55
C ALA A 156 -20.97 19.53 -9.93
N ASN A 157 -19.89 19.09 -10.58
CA ASN A 157 -19.91 18.37 -11.85
C ASN A 157 -19.67 16.85 -11.70
N SER A 158 -19.55 16.34 -10.47
CA SER A 158 -19.35 14.92 -10.22
C SER A 158 -20.63 14.11 -10.45
N ASN A 159 -20.46 12.92 -11.02
CA ASN A 159 -21.53 11.92 -11.16
C ASN A 159 -21.51 10.89 -10.02
N VAL A 160 -20.67 11.10 -9.00
CA VAL A 160 -20.60 10.25 -7.81
C VAL A 160 -21.69 10.69 -6.83
N SER A 161 -22.63 9.80 -6.54
CA SER A 161 -23.67 10.00 -5.55
C SER A 161 -23.50 9.05 -4.36
N LEU A 162 -23.90 9.52 -3.18
CA LEU A 162 -24.11 8.70 -2.00
C LEU A 162 -25.20 7.65 -2.24
N PRO A 163 -25.29 6.58 -1.41
CA PRO A 163 -26.35 5.57 -1.53
C PRO A 163 -27.78 6.14 -1.56
N ASP A 164 -28.01 7.30 -0.94
CA ASP A 164 -29.31 7.98 -0.91
C ASP A 164 -29.59 8.84 -2.16
N GLY A 165 -28.66 8.86 -3.13
CA GLY A 165 -28.74 9.62 -4.37
C GLY A 165 -28.17 11.04 -4.29
N THR A 166 -27.81 11.52 -3.09
CA THR A 166 -27.22 12.86 -2.91
C THR A 166 -25.87 12.93 -3.61
N PRO A 167 -25.60 13.95 -4.45
CA PRO A 167 -24.27 14.13 -5.03
C PRO A 167 -23.22 14.26 -3.94
N LEU A 168 -22.14 13.48 -4.02
CA LEU A 168 -21.01 13.64 -3.12
C LEU A 168 -20.39 15.02 -3.36
N GLN A 169 -20.15 15.78 -2.30
CA GLN A 169 -19.38 17.03 -2.35
C GLN A 169 -18.19 16.92 -1.40
N GLN A 170 -17.05 16.51 -1.94
CA GLN A 170 -15.83 16.25 -1.20
C GLN A 170 -14.62 16.63 -2.04
N ARG A 171 -13.61 17.25 -1.43
CA ARG A 171 -12.30 17.42 -2.06
C ARG A 171 -11.30 16.44 -1.46
N PRO A 172 -10.25 16.05 -2.20
CA PRO A 172 -9.16 15.26 -1.63
C PRO A 172 -8.49 16.05 -0.51
N GLY A 173 -7.91 15.33 0.45
CA GLY A 173 -7.32 16.00 1.61
C GLY A 173 -6.91 15.06 2.73
N ILE A 174 -6.54 15.66 3.85
CA ILE A 174 -6.19 14.93 5.07
C ILE A 174 -7.31 15.09 6.09
N VAL A 175 -7.77 13.97 6.63
CA VAL A 175 -8.76 13.90 7.69
C VAL A 175 -8.17 13.22 8.91
N ARG A 176 -8.53 13.70 10.10
CA ARG A 176 -8.35 13.00 11.38
C ARG A 176 -9.68 12.42 11.84
N VAL A 177 -9.71 11.17 12.27
CA VAL A 177 -10.90 10.44 12.74
C VAL A 177 -10.67 9.84 14.11
N ASP A 178 -11.63 10.03 15.01
CA ASP A 178 -11.72 9.28 16.27
C ASP A 178 -12.29 7.88 15.98
N PRO A 179 -11.50 6.79 16.15
CA PRO A 179 -11.96 5.44 15.82
C PRO A 179 -13.06 4.93 16.76
N ALA A 180 -13.27 5.53 17.94
CA ALA A 180 -14.30 5.12 18.88
C ALA A 180 -15.65 5.78 18.60
N THR A 181 -15.65 7.02 18.09
CA THR A 181 -16.87 7.81 17.88
C THR A 181 -17.19 8.08 16.41
N TYR A 182 -16.26 7.76 15.51
CA TYR A 182 -16.28 8.07 14.07
C TYR A 182 -16.40 9.57 13.76
N ARG A 183 -16.08 10.43 14.74
CA ARG A 183 -15.99 11.88 14.51
C ARG A 183 -14.79 12.19 13.64
N ALA A 184 -15.02 12.94 12.57
CA ALA A 184 -13.99 13.33 11.62
C ALA A 184 -13.72 14.85 11.67
N GLU A 185 -12.48 15.23 11.37
CA GLU A 185 -12.04 16.61 11.23
C GLU A 185 -11.15 16.74 10.00
N TRP A 186 -11.50 17.64 9.09
CA TRP A 186 -10.69 17.97 7.93
C TRP A 186 -9.54 18.88 8.35
N LEU A 187 -8.30 18.46 8.06
CA LEU A 187 -7.09 19.21 8.39
C LEU A 187 -6.53 19.97 7.19
N LEU A 188 -6.66 19.39 5.99
CA LEU A 188 -6.13 19.93 4.73
C LEU A 188 -7.03 19.51 3.57
N ASN A 189 -7.27 20.38 2.60
CA ASN A 189 -8.08 20.05 1.41
C ASN A 189 -7.70 20.79 0.11
N ASN A 190 -6.63 21.59 0.13
CA ASN A 190 -6.15 22.30 -1.05
C ASN A 190 -4.68 22.73 -0.91
N TYR A 191 -4.05 23.03 -2.04
CA TYR A 191 -2.77 23.73 -2.09
C TYR A 191 -2.96 25.09 -2.77
N HIS A 192 -2.98 26.15 -1.95
CA HIS A 192 -3.19 27.54 -2.40
C HIS A 192 -4.42 27.74 -3.33
N GLY A 193 -5.53 27.05 -3.03
CA GLY A 193 -6.77 27.11 -3.77
C GLY A 193 -6.90 26.09 -4.91
N PHE A 194 -5.84 25.36 -5.25
CA PHE A 194 -5.92 24.21 -6.16
C PHE A 194 -6.27 22.95 -5.39
N ALA A 195 -7.21 22.15 -5.93
CA ALA A 195 -7.44 20.80 -5.43
C ALA A 195 -6.21 19.92 -5.73
N PHE A 196 -5.91 19.02 -4.79
CA PHE A 196 -4.97 17.91 -5.04
C PHE A 196 -5.53 16.97 -6.11
N GLY A 197 -4.67 16.17 -6.75
CA GLY A 197 -5.10 15.16 -7.71
C GLY A 197 -5.92 14.04 -7.07
N GLY A 198 -5.50 13.63 -5.87
CA GLY A 198 -6.04 12.50 -5.13
C GLY A 198 -4.96 11.97 -4.19
N LEU A 199 -5.05 12.31 -2.90
CA LEU A 199 -4.05 11.87 -1.93
C LEU A 199 -4.08 10.35 -1.83
N ASN A 200 -2.92 9.72 -1.84
CA ASN A 200 -2.80 8.26 -1.88
C ASN A 200 -2.43 7.69 -0.49
N ASP A 201 -1.28 8.05 0.08
CA ASP A 201 -0.88 7.60 1.42
C ASP A 201 -0.28 8.74 2.25
N LEU A 202 -0.15 8.53 3.57
CA LEU A 202 0.47 9.48 4.48
C LEU A 202 1.27 8.82 5.60
N ALA A 203 2.20 9.60 6.15
CA ALA A 203 2.95 9.28 7.35
C ALA A 203 3.06 10.53 8.24
N VAL A 204 3.10 10.33 9.55
CA VAL A 204 3.31 11.41 10.52
C VAL A 204 4.71 11.28 11.10
N ASP A 205 5.47 12.38 11.11
CA ASP A 205 6.80 12.37 11.68
C ASP A 205 6.81 12.71 13.19
N SER A 206 8.00 12.61 13.80
CA SER A 206 8.19 12.81 15.24
C SER A 206 7.80 14.20 15.79
N VAL A 207 7.56 15.20 14.93
CA VAL A 207 7.12 16.54 15.37
C VAL A 207 5.65 16.82 14.98
N GLY A 208 4.94 15.83 14.46
CA GLY A 208 3.55 15.93 14.06
C GLY A 208 3.33 16.55 12.68
N ASP A 209 4.38 16.73 11.87
CA ASP A 209 4.19 17.10 10.46
C ASP A 209 3.67 15.86 9.70
N ILE A 210 2.69 16.09 8.82
CA ILE A 210 2.07 15.05 8.00
C ILE A 210 2.71 15.09 6.61
N TRP A 211 3.33 13.99 6.21
CA TRP A 211 3.90 13.80 4.89
C TRP A 211 2.95 12.92 4.08
N PHE A 212 2.67 13.29 2.84
CA PHE A 212 1.65 12.61 2.06
C PHE A 212 1.99 12.63 0.58
N THR A 213 1.41 11.67 -0.14
CA THR A 213 1.59 11.51 -1.58
C THR A 213 0.32 11.93 -2.31
N ASP A 214 0.47 12.67 -3.42
CA ASP A 214 -0.62 13.09 -4.29
C ASP A 214 -0.48 12.44 -5.66
N SER A 215 -1.54 11.79 -6.11
CA SER A 215 -1.60 10.99 -7.34
C SER A 215 -2.82 11.38 -8.18
N ASP A 216 -2.95 10.84 -9.40
CA ASP A 216 -4.12 11.05 -10.26
C ASP A 216 -5.04 9.83 -10.35
N TYR A 217 -4.89 8.87 -9.43
CA TYR A 217 -5.72 7.67 -9.39
C TYR A 217 -7.21 7.97 -9.27
N ALA A 218 -7.60 9.02 -8.56
CA ALA A 218 -9.00 9.46 -8.50
C ALA A 218 -9.57 9.69 -9.91
N TRP A 219 -8.79 10.34 -10.77
CA TRP A 219 -9.16 10.58 -12.18
C TRP A 219 -9.11 9.29 -13.00
N GLY A 220 -8.08 8.47 -12.80
CA GLY A 220 -7.92 7.18 -13.48
C GLY A 220 -9.05 6.21 -13.19
N LEU A 221 -9.55 6.18 -11.96
CA LEU A 221 -10.64 5.30 -11.53
C LEU A 221 -12.04 5.89 -11.83
N GLY A 222 -12.12 7.08 -12.43
CA GLY A 222 -13.39 7.77 -12.69
C GLY A 222 -14.08 8.31 -11.44
N LEU A 223 -13.35 8.45 -10.35
CA LEU A 223 -13.79 8.95 -9.04
C LEU A 223 -13.68 10.48 -8.93
N SER A 224 -12.94 11.11 -9.84
CA SER A 224 -12.82 12.56 -10.02
C SER A 224 -13.46 13.01 -11.33
N PRO A 225 -14.22 14.12 -11.37
CA PRO A 225 -14.80 14.66 -12.60
C PRO A 225 -13.76 15.36 -13.50
N SER A 226 -12.56 15.64 -12.98
CA SER A 226 -11.49 16.32 -13.72
C SER A 226 -10.12 15.76 -13.41
N ALA A 227 -9.21 15.90 -14.37
CA ALA A 227 -7.79 15.61 -14.18
C ALA A 227 -7.17 16.57 -13.14
N PRO A 228 -6.02 16.20 -12.53
CA PRO A 228 -5.36 17.03 -11.53
C PRO A 228 -5.12 18.47 -12.00
N ALA A 229 -5.38 19.43 -11.12
CA ALA A 229 -5.17 20.85 -11.39
C ALA A 229 -3.74 21.33 -11.05
N ASN A 230 -2.95 20.47 -10.42
CA ASN A 230 -1.59 20.75 -9.99
C ASN A 230 -0.66 19.57 -10.24
N GLN A 231 0.64 19.80 -10.10
CA GLN A 231 1.64 18.74 -10.23
C GLN A 231 1.50 17.70 -9.12
N LEU A 232 1.51 16.42 -9.50
CA LEU A 232 1.60 15.29 -8.58
C LEU A 232 2.94 15.32 -7.84
N ALA A 233 2.91 15.12 -6.53
CA ALA A 233 4.11 15.24 -5.72
C ALA A 233 3.96 14.54 -4.36
N THR A 234 5.09 14.34 -3.70
CA THR A 234 5.14 14.15 -2.25
C THR A 234 5.15 15.52 -1.59
N TYR A 235 4.27 15.71 -0.61
CA TYR A 235 4.09 16.95 0.12
C TYR A 235 4.35 16.74 1.61
N ARG A 236 4.53 17.85 2.31
CA ARG A 236 4.54 17.93 3.77
C ARG A 236 3.58 19.03 4.21
N PHE A 237 2.80 18.75 5.24
CA PHE A 237 1.86 19.66 5.87
C PHE A 237 2.15 19.77 7.36
N ARG A 238 2.20 21.00 7.89
CA ARG A 238 2.31 21.26 9.33
C ARG A 238 0.97 21.71 9.89
N PRO A 239 0.25 20.87 10.66
CA PRO A 239 -1.05 21.23 11.21
C PRO A 239 -1.01 22.49 12.09
N SER A 240 0.08 22.72 12.82
CA SER A 240 0.18 23.84 13.76
C SER A 240 0.28 25.22 13.11
N THR A 241 0.72 25.30 11.85
CA THR A 241 0.88 26.58 11.12
C THR A 241 0.04 26.66 9.86
N GLY A 242 -0.48 25.53 9.38
CA GLY A 242 -1.14 25.43 8.08
C GLY A 242 -0.18 25.39 6.89
N GLU A 243 1.13 25.36 7.12
CA GLU A 243 2.13 25.38 6.06
C GLU A 243 2.12 24.06 5.28
N VAL A 244 2.01 24.16 3.96
CA VAL A 244 2.12 23.03 3.02
C VAL A 244 3.30 23.29 2.10
N GLN A 245 4.15 22.27 1.90
CA GLN A 245 5.33 22.35 1.06
C GLN A 245 5.43 21.12 0.17
N VAL A 246 5.80 21.33 -1.10
CA VAL A 246 6.23 20.25 -1.99
C VAL A 246 7.60 19.74 -1.52
N ALA A 247 7.67 18.46 -1.16
CA ALA A 247 8.90 17.82 -0.71
C ALA A 247 9.70 17.19 -1.85
N ASP A 248 9.01 16.51 -2.78
CA ASP A 248 9.58 15.96 -4.01
C ASP A 248 8.51 15.92 -5.10
N ALA A 249 8.84 16.36 -6.31
CA ALA A 249 7.93 16.37 -7.45
C ALA A 249 8.51 15.62 -8.67
N THR A 250 9.39 14.67 -8.40
CA THR A 250 10.16 13.95 -9.43
C THR A 250 9.76 12.48 -9.58
N LEU A 251 8.90 11.97 -8.69
CA LEU A 251 8.24 10.67 -8.85
C LEU A 251 7.12 10.77 -9.88
N GLN A 252 6.84 9.66 -10.56
CA GLN A 252 5.79 9.62 -11.57
C GLN A 252 4.42 9.49 -10.90
N HIS A 253 4.26 8.50 -10.02
CA HIS A 253 3.06 8.27 -9.22
C HIS A 253 3.47 7.95 -7.78
N PRO A 254 3.69 8.97 -6.93
CA PRO A 254 4.01 8.73 -5.53
C PRO A 254 2.82 8.05 -4.84
N ASN A 255 3.08 6.97 -4.09
CA ASN A 255 2.06 6.09 -3.53
C ASN A 255 2.34 5.89 -2.02
N GLY A 256 2.60 4.68 -1.52
CA GLY A 256 2.99 4.40 -0.14
C GLY A 256 4.16 5.25 0.38
N ILE A 257 4.08 5.64 1.65
CA ILE A 257 5.07 6.49 2.32
C ILE A 257 5.28 6.06 3.78
N ALA A 258 6.54 5.96 4.22
CA ALA A 258 6.83 5.73 5.63
C ALA A 258 8.22 6.24 6.03
N PHE A 259 8.38 6.54 7.31
CA PHE A 259 9.69 6.83 7.89
C PHE A 259 10.35 5.57 8.43
N ALA A 260 11.69 5.54 8.37
CA ALA A 260 12.46 4.69 9.27
C ALA A 260 12.15 5.08 10.73
N ARG A 261 12.30 4.11 11.64
CA ARG A 261 11.98 4.29 13.07
C ARG A 261 12.72 5.47 13.74
N ASP A 262 13.92 5.80 13.28
CA ASP A 262 14.68 6.94 13.80
C ASP A 262 14.28 8.29 13.20
N GLY A 263 13.33 8.31 12.27
CA GLY A 263 12.85 9.49 11.55
C GLY A 263 13.84 10.08 10.55
N LYS A 264 15.00 9.45 10.32
CA LYS A 264 16.09 10.02 9.49
C LYS A 264 16.05 9.56 8.05
N THR A 265 15.23 8.58 7.73
CA THR A 265 15.02 8.13 6.35
C THR A 265 13.54 8.17 6.02
N LEU A 266 13.18 8.79 4.89
CA LEU A 266 11.84 8.72 4.30
C LEU A 266 11.87 7.75 3.13
N TYR A 267 10.96 6.79 3.11
CA TYR A 267 10.73 5.89 1.99
C TYR A 267 9.43 6.28 1.28
N VAL A 268 9.46 6.28 -0.07
CA VAL A 268 8.27 6.52 -0.90
C VAL A 268 8.28 5.53 -2.06
N THR A 269 7.15 4.88 -2.31
CA THR A 269 6.95 4.05 -3.50
C THR A 269 6.53 4.91 -4.69
N ASP A 270 6.96 4.50 -5.88
CA ASP A 270 6.61 5.10 -7.16
C ASP A 270 5.95 4.03 -8.03
N SER A 271 4.63 4.12 -8.15
CA SER A 271 3.77 3.19 -8.88
C SER A 271 3.60 3.55 -10.36
N GLY A 272 4.51 4.36 -10.93
CA GLY A 272 4.45 4.86 -12.31
C GLY A 272 4.41 3.82 -13.44
N LEU A 273 4.49 2.52 -13.14
CA LEU A 273 4.10 1.42 -14.03
C LEU A 273 2.67 1.62 -14.53
N GLU A 274 1.85 2.24 -13.68
CA GLU A 274 0.50 2.66 -13.93
C GLU A 274 0.49 4.08 -14.49
N THR A 275 -0.06 4.26 -15.68
CA THR A 275 -0.23 5.57 -16.31
C THR A 275 -1.70 5.86 -16.49
N VAL A 276 -2.14 7.04 -16.07
CA VAL A 276 -3.53 7.45 -16.23
C VAL A 276 -3.76 8.05 -17.62
N GLY A 277 -4.69 7.44 -18.36
CA GLY A 277 -5.09 7.82 -19.70
C GLY A 277 -6.14 8.93 -19.74
N ALA A 278 -6.45 9.36 -20.97
CA ALA A 278 -7.45 10.39 -21.24
C ALA A 278 -8.88 9.80 -21.23
N PRO A 279 -9.94 10.65 -21.20
CA PRO A 279 -11.30 10.16 -21.44
C PRO A 279 -11.40 9.40 -22.76
N GLY A 280 -12.05 8.23 -22.76
CA GLY A 280 -12.15 7.36 -23.94
C GLY A 280 -11.12 6.23 -24.00
N THR A 281 -10.16 6.17 -23.07
CA THR A 281 -9.18 5.06 -22.97
C THR A 281 -9.58 4.02 -21.91
N GLU A 282 -10.88 3.93 -21.59
CA GLU A 282 -11.36 3.05 -20.55
C GLU A 282 -11.10 1.55 -20.84
N ASN A 283 -10.61 0.82 -19.85
CA ASN A 283 -10.29 -0.61 -19.86
C ASN A 283 -10.67 -1.25 -18.50
N ARG A 284 -10.36 -2.54 -18.27
CA ARG A 284 -10.69 -3.26 -17.02
C ARG A 284 -9.47 -3.51 -16.11
N GLY A 285 -8.41 -2.75 -16.31
CA GLY A 285 -7.11 -2.97 -15.68
C GLY A 285 -6.35 -4.15 -16.28
N ALA A 286 -5.14 -4.39 -15.78
CA ALA A 286 -4.40 -5.60 -16.05
C ALA A 286 -5.22 -6.79 -15.54
N GLY A 287 -5.39 -7.84 -16.36
CA GLY A 287 -5.97 -9.11 -15.89
C GLY A 287 -7.46 -9.05 -15.59
N ASP A 288 -8.14 -8.00 -16.06
CA ASP A 288 -9.54 -7.72 -15.78
C ASP A 288 -9.84 -7.67 -14.26
N PHE A 289 -8.90 -7.20 -13.42
CA PHE A 289 -9.11 -7.08 -11.97
C PHE A 289 -10.32 -6.21 -11.62
N TYR A 290 -10.66 -5.24 -12.46
CA TYR A 290 -11.75 -4.30 -12.22
C TYR A 290 -13.03 -4.75 -12.92
N ALA A 291 -14.12 -4.84 -12.16
CA ALA A 291 -15.46 -5.12 -12.68
C ALA A 291 -16.11 -3.92 -13.41
N TYR A 292 -15.41 -2.79 -13.50
CA TYR A 292 -15.90 -1.54 -14.09
C TYR A 292 -14.79 -0.85 -14.91
N PRO A 293 -15.14 0.01 -15.89
CA PRO A 293 -14.17 0.70 -16.73
C PRO A 293 -13.32 1.70 -15.94
N ILE A 294 -11.99 1.62 -16.10
CA ILE A 294 -10.98 2.53 -15.54
C ILE A 294 -10.05 3.04 -16.65
N ARG A 295 -9.29 4.10 -16.40
CA ARG A 295 -8.35 4.73 -17.35
C ARG A 295 -6.90 4.51 -16.94
N ILE A 296 -6.57 3.34 -16.41
CA ILE A 296 -5.21 3.01 -16.00
C ILE A 296 -4.62 2.06 -17.04
N GLU A 297 -3.49 2.44 -17.62
CA GLU A 297 -2.69 1.63 -18.54
C GLU A 297 -1.40 1.18 -17.85
N PHE A 298 -0.84 0.04 -18.30
CA PHE A 298 0.30 -0.58 -17.65
C PHE A 298 1.46 -0.71 -18.62
N SER A 299 2.62 -0.22 -18.19
CA SER A 299 3.86 -0.32 -18.95
C SER A 299 4.95 -0.88 -18.06
N SER A 300 5.34 -2.13 -18.31
CA SER A 300 6.31 -2.85 -17.49
C SER A 300 7.73 -2.29 -17.55
N THR A 301 8.00 -1.33 -18.44
CA THR A 301 9.27 -0.58 -18.51
C THR A 301 9.23 0.76 -17.77
N ASN A 302 8.07 1.18 -17.25
CA ASN A 302 7.96 2.42 -16.48
C ASN A 302 8.40 2.23 -15.01
N ALA A 303 8.31 3.30 -14.22
CA ALA A 303 8.77 3.31 -12.84
C ALA A 303 7.94 2.38 -11.93
N ARG A 304 8.58 1.38 -11.31
CA ARG A 304 7.98 0.58 -10.23
C ARG A 304 8.97 0.45 -9.08
N ASN A 305 9.38 1.60 -8.57
CA ASN A 305 10.57 1.72 -7.74
C ASN A 305 10.21 2.16 -6.33
N ILE A 306 11.12 1.91 -5.40
CA ILE A 306 11.09 2.44 -4.04
C ILE A 306 12.29 3.35 -3.88
N TYR A 307 12.03 4.57 -3.45
CA TYR A 307 13.06 5.57 -3.21
C TYR A 307 13.21 5.86 -1.73
N ALA A 308 14.42 6.23 -1.34
CA ALA A 308 14.74 6.70 0.00
C ALA A 308 15.40 8.08 -0.04
N TRP A 309 15.15 8.88 0.98
CA TRP A 309 15.80 10.16 1.23
C TRP A 309 16.28 10.23 2.67
N ASP A 310 17.39 10.93 2.89
CA ASP A 310 17.81 11.34 4.22
C ASP A 310 17.00 12.56 4.63
N VAL A 311 16.51 12.55 5.88
CA VAL A 311 15.65 13.59 6.44
C VAL A 311 16.43 14.29 7.55
N THR A 312 16.58 15.61 7.43
CA THR A 312 17.26 16.42 8.45
C THR A 312 16.43 17.64 8.82
N ARG A 313 16.55 18.11 10.06
CA ARG A 313 15.95 19.35 10.54
C ARG A 313 17.05 20.26 11.07
N PRO A 314 17.73 21.04 10.21
CA PRO A 314 18.89 21.83 10.61
C PRO A 314 18.54 22.85 11.70
N ASP A 315 17.32 23.40 11.66
CA ASP A 315 16.83 24.40 12.63
C ASP A 315 16.02 23.76 13.78
N GLY A 316 16.19 22.46 14.02
CA GLY A 316 15.47 21.73 15.08
C GLY A 316 14.00 21.45 14.77
N ALA A 317 13.24 21.05 15.79
CA ALA A 317 11.86 20.56 15.64
C ALA A 317 10.91 21.58 14.99
N SER A 318 11.06 22.87 15.30
CA SER A 318 10.27 23.96 14.71
C SER A 318 10.68 24.30 13.27
N GLY A 319 11.87 23.87 12.85
CA GLY A 319 12.40 24.12 11.51
C GLY A 319 11.63 23.38 10.41
N VAL A 320 11.94 23.76 9.16
CA VAL A 320 11.48 23.05 7.97
C VAL A 320 12.45 21.89 7.70
N PRO A 321 11.96 20.65 7.50
CA PRO A 321 12.80 19.52 7.19
C PRO A 321 13.42 19.65 5.79
N VAL A 322 14.61 19.08 5.60
CA VAL A 322 15.32 19.01 4.32
C VAL A 322 15.48 17.55 3.93
N LEU A 323 15.03 17.23 2.71
CA LEU A 323 15.30 15.96 2.05
C LEU A 323 16.60 16.04 1.26
N ALA A 324 17.46 15.03 1.41
CA ALA A 324 18.71 14.89 0.65
C ALA A 324 18.95 13.43 0.25
N GLY A 325 19.89 13.22 -0.68
CA GLY A 325 20.38 11.86 -0.98
C GLY A 325 19.32 10.92 -1.56
N LYS A 326 18.44 11.42 -2.45
CA LYS A 326 17.48 10.59 -3.20
C LYS A 326 18.19 9.40 -3.82
N ARG A 327 17.74 8.20 -3.49
CA ARG A 327 18.31 6.94 -3.99
C ARG A 327 17.20 5.94 -4.30
N ASN A 328 17.28 5.28 -5.45
CA ASN A 328 16.48 4.09 -5.71
C ASN A 328 17.07 2.94 -4.90
N ILE A 329 16.27 2.31 -4.05
CA ILE A 329 16.71 1.17 -3.24
C ILE A 329 16.20 -0.16 -3.80
N PHE A 330 15.08 -0.15 -4.52
CA PHE A 330 14.47 -1.37 -5.01
C PHE A 330 13.57 -1.10 -6.21
N GLN A 331 13.53 -2.06 -7.13
CA GLN A 331 12.52 -2.14 -8.19
C GLN A 331 11.66 -3.36 -7.91
N SER A 332 10.34 -3.19 -7.83
CA SER A 332 9.42 -4.29 -7.54
C SER A 332 9.61 -5.45 -8.52
N LEU A 333 9.56 -6.67 -7.98
CA LEU A 333 9.64 -7.89 -8.79
C LEU A 333 8.49 -7.98 -9.78
N GLU A 334 7.35 -7.41 -9.40
CA GLU A 334 6.07 -7.47 -10.08
C GLU A 334 5.11 -6.43 -9.55
N GLY A 335 4.04 -6.18 -10.32
CA GLY A 335 3.09 -5.13 -10.00
C GLY A 335 3.76 -3.77 -9.79
N SER A 336 3.05 -2.92 -9.07
CA SER A 336 3.54 -1.64 -8.60
C SER A 336 3.84 -1.73 -7.10
N PRO A 337 4.92 -1.10 -6.59
CA PRO A 337 5.05 -0.92 -5.15
C PRO A 337 3.96 0.06 -4.69
N ASP A 338 3.11 -0.39 -3.78
CA ASP A 338 1.95 0.37 -3.30
C ASP A 338 2.17 0.80 -1.84
N GLY A 339 1.25 0.51 -0.93
CA GLY A 339 1.36 0.78 0.50
C GLY A 339 2.57 0.10 1.14
N LEU A 340 3.32 0.85 1.95
CA LEU A 340 4.53 0.36 2.63
C LEU A 340 4.49 0.63 4.14
N LYS A 341 5.07 -0.27 4.94
CA LYS A 341 5.30 -0.07 6.37
C LYS A 341 6.71 -0.50 6.76
N VAL A 342 7.24 0.07 7.83
CA VAL A 342 8.57 -0.27 8.37
C VAL A 342 8.39 -1.08 9.65
N ALA A 343 8.91 -2.30 9.67
CA ALA A 343 8.92 -3.19 10.82
C ALA A 343 9.89 -2.69 11.92
N ALA A 344 9.76 -3.19 13.15
CA ALA A 344 10.59 -2.77 14.29
C ALA A 344 12.10 -2.96 14.05
N ASN A 345 12.49 -3.98 13.26
CA ASN A 345 13.87 -4.23 12.88
C ASN A 345 14.38 -3.38 11.70
N GLY A 346 13.54 -2.47 11.18
CA GLY A 346 13.82 -1.59 10.05
C GLY A 346 13.51 -2.19 8.67
N TYR A 347 13.03 -3.44 8.59
CA TYR A 347 12.64 -4.01 7.30
C TYR A 347 11.44 -3.30 6.72
N LEU A 348 11.43 -3.12 5.40
CA LEU A 348 10.28 -2.60 4.67
C LEU A 348 9.39 -3.78 4.30
N VAL A 349 8.09 -3.65 4.53
CA VAL A 349 7.07 -4.57 4.03
C VAL A 349 6.23 -3.78 3.04
N VAL A 350 6.18 -4.24 1.79
CA VAL A 350 5.70 -3.43 0.66
C VAL A 350 4.62 -4.19 -0.11
N GLY A 351 3.43 -3.60 -0.22
CA GLY A 351 2.35 -4.03 -1.10
C GLY A 351 2.84 -4.14 -2.55
N SER A 352 2.52 -5.24 -3.21
CA SER A 352 2.73 -5.38 -4.66
C SER A 352 1.40 -5.12 -5.36
N GLY A 353 0.98 -3.86 -5.46
CA GLY A 353 -0.27 -3.48 -6.09
C GLY A 353 -0.45 -4.13 -7.46
N LEU A 354 -1.67 -4.59 -7.73
CA LEU A 354 -2.02 -5.39 -8.93
C LEU A 354 -1.28 -6.73 -9.07
N SER A 355 -0.61 -7.19 -8.01
CA SER A 355 0.07 -8.48 -8.00
C SER A 355 -0.04 -9.19 -6.66
N ASN A 356 0.13 -10.50 -6.70
CA ASN A 356 -0.22 -11.36 -5.58
C ASN A 356 0.91 -11.45 -4.56
N GLY A 357 1.01 -10.47 -3.67
CA GLY A 357 1.84 -10.60 -2.48
C GLY A 357 2.44 -9.32 -1.94
N VAL A 358 3.37 -9.51 -1.00
CA VAL A 358 4.19 -8.43 -0.44
C VAL A 358 5.67 -8.79 -0.46
N ASP A 359 6.51 -7.80 -0.73
CA ASP A 359 7.97 -7.93 -0.68
C ASP A 359 8.51 -7.41 0.66
N ILE A 360 9.48 -8.15 1.23
CA ILE A 360 10.17 -7.80 2.46
C ILE A 360 11.61 -7.43 2.12
N LEU A 361 11.98 -6.19 2.40
CA LEU A 361 13.28 -5.62 2.06
C LEU A 361 14.03 -5.23 3.33
N ASP A 362 15.36 -5.31 3.31
CA ASP A 362 16.16 -4.59 4.32
C ASP A 362 16.12 -3.06 4.06
N PRO A 363 16.57 -2.21 5.00
CA PRO A 363 16.54 -0.74 4.84
C PRO A 363 17.30 -0.20 3.62
N ARG A 364 18.14 -1.03 2.98
CA ARG A 364 18.94 -0.68 1.80
C ARG A 364 18.40 -1.32 0.52
N GLY A 365 17.24 -1.98 0.59
CA GLY A 365 16.54 -2.56 -0.55
C GLY A 365 16.99 -3.97 -0.93
N ALA A 366 17.76 -4.67 -0.09
CA ALA A 366 18.01 -6.09 -0.35
C ALA A 366 16.73 -6.89 -0.11
N LEU A 367 16.27 -7.61 -1.14
CA LEU A 367 15.09 -8.48 -1.04
C LEU A 367 15.38 -9.69 -0.14
N ILE A 368 14.60 -9.83 0.92
CA ILE A 368 14.76 -10.88 1.94
C ILE A 368 13.79 -12.03 1.69
N ALA A 369 12.51 -11.70 1.54
CA ALA A 369 11.44 -12.66 1.32
C ALA A 369 10.27 -12.00 0.58
N ARG A 370 9.40 -12.84 0.01
CA ARG A 370 8.08 -12.48 -0.52
C ARG A 370 7.04 -13.37 0.14
N VAL A 371 5.92 -12.78 0.56
CA VAL A 371 4.70 -13.53 0.90
C VAL A 371 3.85 -13.58 -0.35
N GLN A 372 3.47 -14.77 -0.80
CA GLN A 372 2.55 -14.92 -1.93
C GLN A 372 1.11 -15.01 -1.43
N THR A 373 0.21 -14.29 -2.07
CA THR A 373 -1.24 -14.28 -1.77
C THR A 373 -2.02 -14.85 -2.95
N ASN A 374 -3.34 -14.96 -2.81
CA ASN A 374 -4.26 -15.31 -3.89
C ASN A 374 -5.01 -14.10 -4.45
N HIS A 375 -4.61 -12.89 -4.05
CA HIS A 375 -5.21 -11.63 -4.45
C HIS A 375 -4.15 -10.51 -4.49
N PRO A 376 -4.34 -9.45 -5.31
CA PRO A 376 -3.51 -8.26 -5.26
C PRO A 376 -3.49 -7.64 -3.87
N VAL A 377 -2.32 -7.20 -3.41
CA VAL A 377 -2.16 -6.53 -2.11
C VAL A 377 -1.78 -5.08 -2.34
N GLU A 378 -2.69 -4.17 -2.01
CA GLU A 378 -2.47 -2.73 -2.11
C GLU A 378 -1.82 -2.20 -0.82
N ASN A 379 -2.28 -2.67 0.35
CA ASN A 379 -1.79 -2.11 1.61
C ASN A 379 -1.78 -3.14 2.75
N ILE A 380 -1.18 -2.77 3.88
CA ILE A 380 -0.87 -3.69 4.97
C ILE A 380 -1.04 -3.07 6.36
N ALA A 381 -1.36 -3.90 7.35
CA ALA A 381 -1.42 -3.51 8.75
C ALA A 381 -0.88 -4.59 9.69
N PHE A 382 0.07 -4.21 10.54
CA PHE A 382 0.47 -5.03 11.68
C PHE A 382 -0.58 -4.94 12.79
N ALA A 383 -0.82 -6.05 13.48
CA ALA A 383 -1.86 -6.20 14.47
C ALA A 383 -1.50 -7.24 15.54
N GLY A 384 -2.35 -7.30 16.57
CA GLY A 384 -2.14 -8.11 17.77
C GLY A 384 -1.25 -7.42 18.79
N ASP A 385 -1.31 -7.89 20.04
CA ASP A 385 -0.58 -7.28 21.16
C ASP A 385 0.94 -7.31 20.99
N ASP A 386 1.46 -8.25 20.21
CA ASP A 386 2.88 -8.38 19.88
C ASP A 386 3.26 -7.79 18.52
N LEU A 387 2.28 -7.28 17.76
CA LEU A 387 2.41 -6.76 16.40
C LEU A 387 3.06 -7.77 15.42
N LYS A 388 2.89 -9.08 15.66
CA LYS A 388 3.41 -10.15 14.80
C LYS A 388 2.35 -10.80 13.91
N THR A 389 1.12 -10.29 13.94
CA THR A 389 0.12 -10.60 12.92
C THR A 389 0.15 -9.52 11.86
N LEU A 390 0.22 -9.90 10.58
CA LEU A 390 0.13 -8.97 9.46
C LEU A 390 -1.14 -9.26 8.66
N TYR A 391 -1.93 -8.22 8.44
CA TYR A 391 -3.06 -8.23 7.51
C TYR A 391 -2.62 -7.62 6.18
N LEU A 392 -2.79 -8.38 5.11
CA LEU A 392 -2.55 -7.98 3.73
C LEU A 392 -3.91 -7.71 3.08
N VAL A 393 -4.13 -6.48 2.65
CA VAL A 393 -5.44 -6.01 2.19
C VAL A 393 -5.32 -5.53 0.74
N GLY A 394 -6.28 -5.88 -0.10
CA GLY A 394 -6.30 -5.40 -1.48
C GLY A 394 -7.50 -5.92 -2.25
N ILE A 395 -7.34 -6.12 -3.56
CA ILE A 395 -8.47 -6.38 -4.47
C ILE A 395 -9.11 -7.74 -4.14
N GLY A 396 -10.33 -7.68 -3.59
CA GLY A 396 -11.15 -8.87 -3.32
C GLY A 396 -10.65 -9.81 -2.23
N GLY A 397 -9.70 -9.40 -1.39
CA GLY A 397 -9.16 -10.29 -0.37
C GLY A 397 -8.48 -9.61 0.82
N VAL A 398 -8.50 -10.35 1.92
CA VAL A 398 -7.62 -10.15 3.08
C VAL A 398 -6.89 -11.45 3.36
N THR A 399 -5.57 -11.39 3.42
CA THR A 399 -4.71 -12.49 3.86
C THR A 399 -4.16 -12.16 5.24
N LYS A 400 -4.25 -13.12 6.17
CA LYS A 400 -3.62 -13.02 7.50
C LYS A 400 -2.30 -13.80 7.49
N VAL A 401 -1.24 -13.19 8.01
CA VAL A 401 0.08 -13.82 8.20
C VAL A 401 0.45 -13.75 9.68
N GLU A 402 0.96 -14.85 10.22
CA GLU A 402 1.51 -14.94 11.57
C GLU A 402 2.96 -15.41 11.47
N TRP A 403 3.90 -14.64 12.02
CA TRP A 403 5.35 -14.83 11.85
C TRP A 403 6.15 -14.16 12.97
N ASP A 404 7.49 -14.07 12.88
CA ASP A 404 8.33 -13.42 13.89
C ASP A 404 8.70 -11.97 13.57
N LEU A 405 8.36 -11.46 12.40
CA LEU A 405 8.57 -10.06 12.03
C LEU A 405 7.56 -9.15 12.76
N GLN A 406 8.05 -8.41 13.75
CA GLN A 406 7.26 -7.47 14.53
C GLN A 406 7.07 -6.14 13.79
N GLY A 407 5.85 -5.61 13.80
CA GLY A 407 5.49 -4.30 13.26
C GLY A 407 6.11 -3.11 14.00
N PRO A 408 5.85 -1.88 13.54
CA PRO A 408 6.32 -0.66 14.20
C PRO A 408 5.65 -0.48 15.58
N ASP A 409 6.45 -0.20 16.61
CA ASP A 409 6.00 0.02 17.98
C ASP A 409 5.55 1.45 18.29
#